data_AF-A0A945Q3N9-F1
#
_entry.id   AF-A0A945Q3N9-F1
#
_cell.length_a   1.000
_cell.length_b   1.000
_cell.length_c   1.000
_cell.angle_alpha   90.00
_cell.angle_beta   90.00
_cell.angle_gamma   90.00
#
_symmetry.space_group_name_H-M   'P 1'
#
loop_
_entity.id
_entity.type
_entity.pdbx_description
1 polymer ?
#
loop_
_entity_poly.entity_id
_entity_poly.type
_entity_poly.pdbx_seq_one_letter_code
_entity_poly.pdbx_strand_id
1 'polypeptide(L)' 'MKKLLLFLFCIPFLSFAQEVNHTDVDGNKQGVWTKSYKNGKVRYKGQFKNDKPFGLFY' A
#
# COMPACT_ATOMS: atom_id res chain seq x y z
N MET A 1 21.85 -17.05 -24.54
CA MET A 1 20.79 -16.01 -24.63
C MET A 1 19.39 -16.50 -24.24
N LYS A 2 18.95 -17.73 -24.59
CA LYS A 2 17.64 -18.27 -24.18
C LYS A 2 17.41 -18.36 -22.65
N LYS A 3 18.45 -18.68 -21.86
CA LYS A 3 18.36 -18.74 -20.39
C LYS A 3 18.15 -17.37 -19.73
N LEU A 4 18.55 -16.27 -20.38
CA LEU A 4 18.37 -14.90 -19.88
C LEU A 4 16.92 -14.42 -20.07
N LEU A 5 16.26 -14.85 -21.15
CA LEU A 5 14.84 -14.57 -21.39
C LEU A 5 13.92 -15.19 -20.33
N LEU A 6 14.29 -16.37 -19.80
CA LEU A 6 13.55 -17.06 -18.73
C LEU A 6 13.52 -16.25 -17.41
N PHE A 7 14.58 -15.50 -17.10
CA PHE A 7 14.61 -14.65 -15.90
C PHE A 7 13.70 -13.42 -16.01
N LEU A 8 13.51 -12.87 -17.21
CA LEU A 8 12.65 -11.71 -17.43
C LEU A 8 11.16 -12.03 -17.16
N PHE A 9 10.77 -13.30 -17.32
CA PHE A 9 9.40 -13.76 -17.08
C PHE A 9 9.04 -13.86 -15.58
N CYS A 10 10.03 -13.85 -14.67
CA CYS A 10 9.80 -13.93 -13.23
C CYS A 10 9.61 -12.56 -12.55
N ILE A 11 9.95 -11.46 -13.24
CA ILE A 11 9.84 -10.08 -12.72
C ILE A 11 8.41 -9.68 -12.30
N PRO A 12 7.31 -10.04 -13.00
CA PRO A 12 5.96 -9.63 -12.58
C PRO A 12 5.51 -10.27 -11.25
N PHE A 13 6.16 -11.34 -10.79
CA PHE A 13 5.87 -11.96 -9.49
C PHE A 13 6.48 -11.19 -8.30
N LEU A 14 7.30 -10.17 -8.54
CA LEU A 14 7.82 -9.28 -7.50
C LEU A 14 6.85 -8.15 -7.13
N SER A 15 5.53 -8.38 -7.27
CA SER A 15 4.53 -7.41 -6.84
C SER A 15 4.63 -7.22 -5.33
N PHE A 16 5.25 -6.13 -4.91
CA PHE A 16 5.35 -5.73 -3.51
C PHE A 16 3.93 -5.51 -2.96
N ALA A 17 3.56 -6.29 -1.95
CA ALA A 17 2.34 -6.04 -1.20
C ALA A 17 2.46 -4.65 -0.56
N GLN A 18 1.59 -3.72 -0.96
CA GLN A 18 1.54 -2.38 -0.39
C GLN A 18 1.22 -2.45 1.11
N GLU A 19 2.09 -1.85 1.93
CA GLU A 19 1.89 -1.76 3.38
C GLU A 19 0.66 -0.90 3.71
N VAL A 20 -0.14 -1.34 4.68
CA VAL A 20 -1.31 -0.59 5.17
C VAL A 20 -0.93 0.15 6.44
N ASN A 21 -1.38 1.40 6.55
CA ASN A 21 -1.05 2.31 7.66
C ASN A 21 0.45 2.65 7.74
N HIS A 22 1.12 2.76 6.59
CA HIS A 22 2.52 3.17 6.51
C HIS A 22 2.68 4.66 6.78
N THR A 23 3.78 4.98 7.45
CA THR A 23 4.24 6.33 7.77
C THR A 23 5.69 6.46 7.33
N ASP A 24 6.03 7.53 6.60
CA ASP A 24 7.40 7.78 6.14
C ASP A 24 8.33 8.28 7.26
N VAL A 25 9.60 8.51 6.91
CA VAL A 25 10.65 8.98 7.83
C VAL A 25 10.35 10.33 8.46
N ASP A 26 9.52 11.15 7.81
CA ASP A 26 9.10 12.46 8.29
C ASP A 26 7.83 12.39 9.16
N GLY A 27 7.28 11.19 9.35
CA GLY A 27 6.08 10.96 10.14
C GLY A 27 4.77 11.13 9.36
N ASN A 28 4.83 11.29 8.03
CA ASN A 28 3.63 11.49 7.23
C ASN A 28 3.04 10.16 6.72
N LYS A 29 1.71 10.09 6.68
CA LYS A 29 0.96 8.96 6.13
C LYS A 29 1.14 8.82 4.63
N GLN A 30 1.40 7.58 4.20
CA GLN A 30 1.53 7.24 2.78
C GLN A 30 0.70 6.00 2.44
N GLY A 31 0.11 6.00 1.25
CA GLY A 31 -0.58 4.85 0.69
C GLY A 31 -1.90 4.54 1.39
N VAL A 32 -2.24 3.24 1.46
CA VAL A 32 -3.52 2.77 1.96
C VAL A 32 -3.57 2.87 3.47
N TRP A 33 -4.65 3.45 3.99
CA TRP A 33 -4.92 3.58 5.41
C TRP A 33 -6.24 2.93 5.77
N THR A 34 -6.24 2.15 6.86
CA THR A 34 -7.43 1.54 7.43
C THR A 34 -7.49 1.85 8.92
N LYS A 35 -8.57 2.48 9.36
CA LYS A 35 -8.87 2.66 10.78
C LYS A 35 -10.04 1.77 11.16
N SER A 36 -9.91 1.08 12.29
CA SER A 36 -10.99 0.28 12.88
C SER A 36 -11.49 0.92 14.18
N TYR A 37 -12.75 0.66 14.51
CA TYR A 37 -13.31 0.90 15.84
C TYR A 37 -12.76 -0.11 16.86
N LYS A 38 -12.97 0.16 18.15
CA LYS A 38 -12.58 -0.76 19.24
C LYS A 38 -13.23 -2.14 19.12
N ASN A 39 -14.40 -2.23 18.49
CA ASN A 39 -15.12 -3.48 18.24
C ASN A 39 -14.62 -4.23 16.98
N GLY A 40 -13.52 -3.80 16.36
CA GLY A 40 -12.93 -4.42 15.18
C GLY A 40 -13.58 -4.05 13.84
N LYS A 41 -14.75 -3.37 13.85
CA LYS A 41 -15.38 -2.92 12.60
C LYS A 41 -14.54 -1.83 11.96
N VAL A 42 -14.36 -1.92 10.64
CA VAL A 42 -13.71 -0.87 9.84
C VAL A 42 -14.49 0.43 10.01
N ARG A 43 -13.80 1.49 10.40
CA ARG A 43 -14.31 2.85 10.50
C ARG A 43 -14.15 3.58 9.18
N TYR A 44 -12.97 3.46 8.57
CA TYR A 44 -12.73 3.93 7.21
C TYR A 44 -11.53 3.20 6.61
N LYS A 45 -11.52 3.11 5.29
CA LYS A 45 -10.38 2.87 4.41
C LYS A 45 -10.23 4.05 3.47
N GLY A 46 -9.01 4.43 3.16
CA GLY A 46 -8.72 5.52 2.22
C GLY A 46 -7.24 5.58 1.87
N GLN A 47 -6.84 6.62 1.13
CA GLN A 47 -5.44 6.81 0.73
C GLN A 47 -4.90 8.14 1.24
N PHE A 48 -3.62 8.16 1.60
CA PHE A 48 -2.91 9.34 2.06
C PHE A 48 -1.63 9.57 1.27
N LYS A 49 -1.31 10.83 1.02
CA LYS A 49 -0.03 11.26 0.45
C LYS A 49 0.45 12.47 1.22
N ASN A 50 1.58 12.35 1.91
CA ASN A 50 2.13 13.39 2.79
C ASN A 50 1.06 13.91 3.77
N ASP A 51 0.42 13.00 4.50
CA ASP A 51 -0.67 13.27 5.44
C ASP A 51 -1.98 13.83 4.86
N LYS A 52 -2.04 14.05 3.54
CA LYS A 52 -3.24 14.54 2.88
C LYS A 52 -4.09 13.38 2.39
N PRO A 53 -5.37 13.29 2.81
CA PRO A 53 -6.28 12.28 2.28
C PRO A 53 -6.57 12.56 0.80
N PHE A 54 -6.62 11.49 -0.01
CA PHE A 54 -7.04 11.59 -1.40
C PHE A 54 -7.77 10.30 -1.84
N GLY A 55 -8.50 10.40 -2.95
CA GLY A 55 -9.26 9.27 -3.50
C GLY A 55 -10.54 8.96 -2.73
N LEU A 56 -10.97 7.70 -2.79
CA LEU A 56 -12.22 7.24 -2.21
C LEU A 56 -12.03 6.78 -0.76
N PHE A 57 -13.00 7.14 0.08
CA PHE A 57 -13.08 6.71 1.47
C PHE A 57 -14.36 5.89 1.69
N TYR A 58 -14.24 4.72 2.32
CA TYR A 58 -15.37 3.80 2.57
C TYR A 58 -15.16 2.92 3.81
#